data_AF-A0A9E0AHL3-F1
#
_entry.id   AF-A0A9E0AHL3-F1
#
_cell.length_a   1.000
_cell.length_b   1.000
_cell.length_c   1.000
_cell.angle_alpha   90.00
_cell.angle_beta   90.00
_cell.angle_gamma   90.00
#
_symmetry.space_group_name_H-M   'P 1'
#
loop_
_entity.id
_entity.type
_entity.pdbx_description
1 polymer ?
#
loop_
_entity_poly.entity_id
_entity_poly.type
_entity_poly.pdbx_seq_one_letter_code
_entity_poly.pdbx_strand_id
1 'polypeptide(L)'
;MSNIRNAFYLLSIWIMGDISKAKAQDYIRYNMSYVEQVLKEEKAKYHISNYREYSVISLVEGRDTAQWKFDVNNICVEYTLSIDKAKYTEIKGHMEHISQRIMENVYVNRKEKTITYIKKENGVLYVNTKNFDPTGSAPPIMFTENN
;
A
#
# COMPACT_ATOMS: atom_id res chain seq x y z
N MET A 1 1.07 21.01 2.13
CA MET A 1 1.64 19.91 1.32
C MET A 1 0.54 18.86 1.18
N SER A 2 0.38 18.20 0.02
CA SER A 2 -0.74 17.29 -0.23
C SER A 2 -0.64 16.02 0.63
N ASN A 3 -1.74 15.62 1.27
CA ASN A 3 -1.80 14.50 2.22
C ASN A 3 -1.52 13.17 1.51
N ILE A 4 -1.78 13.11 0.21
CA ILE A 4 -1.47 11.96 -0.64
C ILE A 4 0.04 11.79 -0.88
N ARG A 5 0.83 12.87 -0.84
CA ARG A 5 2.30 12.76 -0.89
C ARG A 5 2.88 12.25 0.42
N ASN A 6 2.24 12.52 1.55
CA ASN A 6 2.60 11.91 2.84
C ASN A 6 2.19 10.43 2.88
N ALA A 7 1.12 10.03 2.19
CA ALA A 7 0.76 8.62 2.03
C ALA A 7 1.84 7.79 1.31
N PHE A 8 2.60 8.38 0.38
CA PHE A 8 3.82 7.75 -0.17
C PHE A 8 4.93 7.57 0.88
N TYR A 9 5.12 8.52 1.80
CA TYR A 9 6.06 8.36 2.91
C TYR A 9 5.60 7.26 3.88
N LEU A 10 4.30 7.16 4.16
CA LEU A 10 3.72 6.07 4.95
C LEU A 10 3.96 4.69 4.32
N LEU A 11 4.11 4.61 2.99
CA LEU A 11 4.51 3.39 2.28
C LEU A 11 5.91 2.90 2.69
N SER A 12 6.82 3.83 3.01
CA SER A 12 8.22 3.54 3.37
C SER A 12 8.45 3.23 4.85
N ILE A 13 7.41 3.32 5.70
CA ILE A 13 7.51 3.16 7.16
C ILE A 13 6.93 1.79 7.61
N TRP A 14 6.85 0.79 6.73
CA TRP A 14 6.44 -0.56 7.09
C TRP A 14 7.61 -1.41 7.60
N ILE A 15 7.91 -1.29 8.89
CA ILE A 15 8.77 -2.21 9.64
C ILE A 15 7.93 -2.76 10.78
N MET A 16 7.90 -4.08 11.01
CA MET A 16 8.05 -4.65 12.37
C MET A 16 8.62 -6.07 12.39
N GLY A 17 9.53 -6.24 13.35
CA GLY A 17 10.16 -7.48 13.74
C GLY A 17 9.27 -8.37 14.62
N ASP A 18 9.90 -9.46 15.06
CA ASP A 18 9.31 -10.60 15.75
C ASP A 18 8.51 -10.19 17.01
N ILE A 19 7.19 -10.38 16.99
CA ILE A 19 6.31 -10.12 18.14
C ILE A 19 5.44 -11.37 18.39
N SER A 20 5.49 -11.87 19.62
CA SER A 20 4.76 -13.06 20.06
C SER A 20 3.24 -12.93 19.90
N LYS A 21 2.58 -14.07 19.57
CA LYS A 21 1.17 -14.17 19.12
C LYS A 21 0.12 -13.45 19.98
N ALA A 22 0.35 -13.26 21.27
CA ALA A 22 -0.58 -12.55 22.17
C ALA A 22 -0.51 -11.01 22.06
N LYS A 23 0.61 -10.46 21.56
CA LYS A 23 0.79 -9.01 21.30
C LYS A 23 0.41 -8.60 19.88
N ALA A 24 0.23 -9.56 18.97
CA ALA A 24 -0.15 -9.31 17.59
C ALA A 24 -1.55 -8.68 17.47
N GLN A 25 -2.53 -9.09 18.28
CA GLN A 25 -3.90 -8.54 18.23
C GLN A 25 -4.02 -7.09 18.73
N ASP A 26 -3.18 -6.66 19.68
CA ASP A 26 -3.05 -5.25 20.08
C ASP A 26 -2.27 -4.42 19.05
N TYR A 27 -1.26 -5.05 18.44
CA TYR A 27 -0.49 -4.50 17.33
C TYR A 27 -1.33 -4.32 16.03
N ILE A 28 -2.43 -5.05 15.95
CA ILE A 28 -3.40 -5.11 14.85
C ILE A 28 -4.42 -3.96 14.93
N ARG A 29 -4.93 -3.65 16.13
CA ARG A 29 -5.66 -2.39 16.37
C ARG A 29 -4.78 -1.19 16.06
N TYR A 30 -3.47 -1.28 16.29
CA TYR A 30 -2.53 -0.21 16.03
C TYR A 30 -2.40 0.15 14.55
N ASN A 31 -2.45 -0.76 13.57
CA ASN A 31 -2.23 -0.36 12.16
C ASN A 31 -3.39 0.44 11.55
N MET A 32 -4.63 -0.02 11.70
CA MET A 32 -5.79 0.75 11.29
C MET A 32 -5.91 2.04 12.11
N SER A 33 -5.70 1.96 13.43
CA SER A 33 -5.73 3.15 14.31
C SER A 33 -4.58 4.12 14.04
N TYR A 34 -3.42 3.65 13.58
CA TYR A 34 -2.26 4.48 13.25
C TYR A 34 -2.50 5.23 11.96
N VAL A 35 -2.96 4.54 10.90
CA VAL A 35 -3.37 5.22 9.66
C VAL A 35 -4.47 6.23 9.97
N GLU A 36 -5.48 5.84 10.75
CA GLU A 36 -6.54 6.76 11.15
C GLU A 36 -6.03 7.94 12.01
N GLN A 37 -5.11 7.69 12.95
CA GLN A 37 -4.50 8.70 13.81
C GLN A 37 -3.71 9.70 12.99
N VAL A 38 -2.85 9.24 12.07
CA VAL A 38 -2.07 10.13 11.19
C VAL A 38 -3.01 10.98 10.35
N LEU A 39 -4.06 10.39 9.76
CA LEU A 39 -5.06 11.15 9.00
C LEU A 39 -5.79 12.19 9.87
N LYS A 40 -6.11 11.87 11.14
CA LYS A 40 -6.68 12.82 12.10
C LYS A 40 -5.72 13.96 12.45
N GLU A 41 -4.45 13.64 12.71
CA GLU A 41 -3.38 14.61 12.99
C GLU A 41 -3.17 15.57 11.81
N GLU A 42 -3.22 15.05 10.59
CA GLU A 42 -3.14 15.82 9.35
C GLU A 42 -4.46 16.56 8.99
N LYS A 43 -5.53 16.37 9.79
CA LYS A 43 -6.88 16.90 9.53
C LYS A 43 -7.41 16.50 8.15
N ALA A 44 -7.00 15.34 7.66
CA ALA A 44 -7.45 14.77 6.40
C ALA A 44 -8.89 14.24 6.54
N LYS A 45 -9.72 14.45 5.50
CA LYS A 45 -11.05 13.84 5.43
C LYS A 45 -10.94 12.46 4.79
N TYR A 46 -11.34 11.42 5.51
CA TYR A 46 -11.31 10.05 5.04
C TYR A 46 -12.64 9.35 5.29
N HIS A 47 -12.85 8.23 4.61
CA HIS A 47 -14.00 7.36 4.76
C HIS A 47 -13.56 5.96 5.17
N ILE A 48 -14.28 5.35 6.11
CA ILE A 48 -14.09 3.95 6.50
C ILE A 48 -15.27 3.14 5.97
N SER A 49 -14.97 2.08 5.22
CA SER A 49 -15.95 1.09 4.75
C SER A 49 -15.64 -0.26 5.39
N ASN A 50 -16.63 -0.87 6.03
CA ASN A 50 -16.49 -2.17 6.68
C ASN A 50 -17.23 -3.22 5.88
N TYR A 51 -16.54 -4.31 5.53
CA TYR A 51 -17.08 -5.46 4.84
C TYR A 51 -16.96 -6.70 5.74
N ARG A 52 -17.61 -7.80 5.34
CA ARG A 52 -17.61 -9.04 6.14
C ARG A 52 -16.20 -9.60 6.36
N GLU A 53 -15.32 -9.44 5.38
CA GLU A 53 -14.00 -10.09 5.34
C GLU A 53 -12.83 -9.09 5.46
N TYR A 54 -13.11 -7.80 5.37
CA TYR A 54 -12.07 -6.76 5.40
C TYR A 54 -12.68 -5.38 5.69
N SER A 55 -11.84 -4.44 6.07
CA SER A 55 -12.17 -3.00 6.19
C SER A 55 -11.29 -2.18 5.26
N VAL A 56 -11.77 -1.02 4.81
CA VAL A 56 -11.03 -0.10 3.94
C VAL A 56 -11.09 1.31 4.51
N ILE A 57 -9.93 1.93 4.68
CA ILE A 57 -9.81 3.39 4.87
C ILE A 57 -9.50 4.00 3.51
N SER A 58 -10.31 4.97 3.07
CA SER A 58 -10.13 5.69 1.80
C SER A 58 -9.98 7.20 2.04
N LEU A 59 -8.92 7.78 1.50
CA LEU A 59 -8.71 9.22 1.40
C LEU A 59 -8.88 9.64 -0.07
N VAL A 60 -9.66 10.70 -0.30
CA VAL A 60 -9.86 11.30 -1.62
C VAL A 60 -9.43 12.76 -1.57
N GLU A 61 -8.48 13.16 -2.42
CA GLU A 61 -8.05 14.55 -2.55
C GLU A 61 -8.14 14.96 -4.03
N GLY A 62 -9.24 15.62 -4.40
CA GLY A 62 -9.54 15.92 -5.80
C GLY A 62 -9.82 14.65 -6.61
N ARG A 63 -8.92 14.30 -7.54
CA ARG A 63 -9.00 13.08 -8.37
C ARG A 63 -8.09 11.96 -7.87
N ASP A 64 -7.24 12.26 -6.91
CA ASP A 64 -6.28 11.31 -6.35
C ASP A 64 -6.94 10.55 -5.20
N THR A 65 -6.56 9.29 -5.05
CA THR A 65 -7.14 8.37 -4.06
C THR A 65 -6.05 7.53 -3.40
N ALA A 66 -6.09 7.42 -2.08
CA ALA A 66 -5.28 6.51 -1.29
C ALA A 66 -6.20 5.57 -0.51
N GLN A 67 -5.95 4.27 -0.59
CA GLN A 67 -6.77 3.24 0.04
C GLN A 67 -5.90 2.23 0.78
N TRP A 68 -6.26 1.96 2.03
CA TRP A 68 -5.66 0.92 2.86
C TRP A 68 -6.71 -0.15 3.14
N LYS A 69 -6.45 -1.39 2.75
CA LYS A 69 -7.32 -2.54 2.96
C LYS A 69 -6.77 -3.42 4.07
N PHE A 70 -7.60 -3.69 5.07
CA PHE A 70 -7.26 -4.43 6.27
C PHE A 70 -8.08 -5.73 6.33
N ASP A 71 -7.46 -6.86 6.66
CA ASP A 71 -8.19 -8.12 6.84
C ASP A 71 -9.03 -8.16 8.14
N VAL A 72 -9.71 -9.27 8.42
CA VAL A 72 -10.46 -9.48 9.67
C VAL A 72 -9.59 -9.41 10.94
N ASN A 73 -8.28 -9.58 10.78
CA ASN A 73 -7.29 -9.42 11.83
C ASN A 73 -6.69 -8.01 11.79
N ASN A 74 -7.34 -7.01 11.18
CA ASN A 74 -6.87 -5.63 10.97
C ASN A 74 -5.39 -5.48 10.55
N ILE A 75 -4.85 -6.44 9.82
CA ILE A 75 -3.54 -6.32 9.17
C ILE A 75 -3.77 -5.65 7.82
N CYS A 76 -3.01 -4.59 7.51
CA CYS A 76 -3.04 -4.04 6.15
C CYS A 76 -2.47 -5.10 5.20
N VAL A 77 -3.31 -5.58 4.29
CA VAL A 77 -2.93 -6.60 3.30
C VAL A 77 -2.68 -6.00 1.92
N GLU A 78 -3.20 -4.81 1.69
CA GLU A 78 -3.10 -4.11 0.42
C GLU A 78 -3.19 -2.60 0.62
N TYR A 79 -2.31 -1.87 -0.03
CA TYR A 79 -2.37 -0.43 -0.18
C TYR A 79 -2.45 -0.07 -1.67
N THR A 80 -3.39 0.80 -2.01
CA THR A 80 -3.58 1.28 -3.39
C THR A 80 -3.55 2.79 -3.42
N LEU A 81 -2.73 3.32 -4.31
CA LEU A 81 -2.68 4.73 -4.62
C LEU A 81 -2.99 4.95 -6.09
N SER A 82 -3.92 5.86 -6.36
CA SER A 82 -4.33 6.28 -7.69
C SER A 82 -4.12 7.78 -7.80
N ILE A 83 -3.33 8.21 -8.80
CA ILE A 83 -2.87 9.59 -8.92
C ILE A 83 -3.12 10.09 -10.34
N ASP A 84 -3.94 11.13 -10.45
CA ASP A 84 -4.16 11.87 -11.68
C ASP A 84 -2.91 12.66 -12.06
N LYS A 85 -2.57 12.67 -13.35
CA LYS A 85 -1.42 13.40 -13.91
C LYS A 85 -0.05 13.10 -13.26
N ALA A 86 0.08 12.01 -12.50
CA ALA A 86 1.37 11.60 -11.96
C ALA A 86 2.37 11.26 -13.07
N LYS A 87 3.62 11.64 -12.85
CA LYS A 87 4.72 11.27 -13.72
C LYS A 87 5.20 9.87 -13.38
N TYR A 88 4.87 8.93 -14.25
CA TYR A 88 5.31 7.53 -14.17
C TYR A 88 6.82 7.40 -13.92
N THR A 89 7.64 8.23 -14.57
CA THR A 89 9.10 8.20 -14.43
C THR A 89 9.60 8.53 -13.02
N GLU A 90 8.92 9.45 -12.32
CA GLU A 90 9.29 9.84 -10.94
C GLU A 90 8.98 8.69 -9.96
N ILE A 91 7.80 8.07 -10.07
CA ILE A 91 7.40 6.93 -9.23
C ILE A 91 8.27 5.70 -9.52
N LYS A 92 8.53 5.42 -10.81
CA LYS A 92 9.45 4.35 -11.22
C LYS A 92 10.84 4.55 -10.61
N GLY A 93 11.41 5.74 -10.71
CA GLY A 93 12.73 6.03 -10.16
C GLY A 93 12.79 5.85 -8.65
N HIS A 94 11.72 6.24 -7.93
CA HIS A 94 11.62 5.99 -6.50
C HIS A 94 11.55 4.49 -6.17
N MET A 95 10.72 3.71 -6.87
CA MET A 95 10.65 2.26 -6.66
C MET A 95 11.97 1.56 -6.95
N GLU A 96 12.68 1.94 -8.02
CA GLU A 96 14.00 1.39 -8.34
C GLU A 96 15.07 1.73 -7.29
N HIS A 97 14.87 2.78 -6.49
CA HIS A 97 15.75 3.13 -5.38
C HIS A 97 15.50 2.30 -4.12
N ILE A 98 14.25 2.03 -3.77
CA ILE A 98 13.88 1.37 -2.50
C ILE A 98 13.61 -0.13 -2.65
N SER A 99 13.42 -0.62 -3.88
CA SER A 99 13.00 -2.00 -4.18
C SER A 99 13.78 -2.59 -5.33
N GLN A 100 13.85 -3.91 -5.37
CA GLN A 100 14.40 -4.64 -6.50
C GLN A 100 13.32 -4.83 -7.56
N ARG A 101 13.57 -4.35 -8.79
CA ARG A 101 12.70 -4.67 -9.93
C ARG A 101 12.84 -6.14 -10.31
N ILE A 102 11.71 -6.87 -10.35
CA ILE A 102 11.69 -8.30 -10.71
C ILE A 102 11.13 -8.53 -12.12
N MET A 103 10.24 -7.66 -12.58
CA MET A 103 9.75 -7.58 -13.97
C MET A 103 9.28 -6.15 -14.25
N GLU A 104 8.85 -5.89 -15.48
CA GLU A 104 8.33 -4.56 -15.82
C GLU A 104 7.18 -4.17 -14.88
N ASN A 105 7.30 -2.97 -14.29
CA ASN A 105 6.34 -2.41 -13.35
C ASN A 105 6.10 -3.21 -12.05
N VAL A 106 6.94 -4.20 -11.73
CA VAL A 106 6.81 -4.99 -10.50
C VAL A 106 8.11 -4.95 -9.70
N TYR A 107 7.97 -4.54 -8.44
CA TYR A 107 9.07 -4.23 -7.55
C TYR A 107 8.90 -4.98 -6.23
N VAL A 108 9.96 -5.61 -5.75
CA VAL A 108 9.96 -6.32 -4.47
C VAL A 108 10.87 -5.60 -3.48
N ASN A 109 10.32 -5.25 -2.32
CA ASN A 109 11.10 -4.82 -1.18
C ASN A 109 11.25 -6.00 -0.21
N ARG A 110 12.40 -6.68 -0.25
CA ARG A 110 12.66 -7.84 0.64
C ARG A 110 12.79 -7.46 2.11
N LYS A 111 13.24 -6.23 2.40
CA LYS A 111 13.39 -5.72 3.76
C LYS A 111 12.02 -5.53 4.42
N GLU A 112 11.08 -4.97 3.66
CA GLU A 112 9.71 -4.69 4.13
C GLU A 112 8.75 -5.85 3.85
N LYS A 113 9.20 -6.89 3.13
CA LYS A 113 8.38 -8.04 2.70
C LYS A 113 7.13 -7.58 1.92
N THR A 114 7.34 -6.70 0.95
CA THR A 114 6.27 -6.18 0.09
C THR A 114 6.58 -6.36 -1.40
N ILE A 115 5.52 -6.40 -2.20
CA ILE A 115 5.56 -6.36 -3.66
C ILE A 115 4.67 -5.22 -4.14
N THR A 116 5.18 -4.42 -5.06
CA THR A 116 4.51 -3.24 -5.61
C THR A 116 4.35 -3.37 -7.11
N TYR A 117 3.13 -3.18 -7.58
CA TYR A 117 2.73 -3.14 -8.98
C TYR A 117 2.42 -1.71 -9.39
N ILE A 118 2.95 -1.28 -10.53
CA ILE A 118 2.62 0.00 -11.15
C ILE A 118 1.79 -0.25 -12.40
N LYS A 119 0.67 0.43 -12.55
CA LYS A 119 -0.15 0.37 -13.77
C LYS A 119 -0.56 1.79 -14.16
N LYS A 120 -0.55 2.10 -15.46
CA LYS A 120 -1.13 3.34 -15.98
C LYS A 120 -2.35 3.03 -16.83
N GLU A 121 -3.48 3.62 -16.49
CA GLU A 121 -4.75 3.41 -17.19
C GLU A 121 -5.52 4.72 -17.25
N ASN A 122 -6.02 5.08 -18.44
CA ASN A 122 -6.79 6.32 -18.67
C ASN A 122 -6.12 7.61 -18.15
N GLY A 123 -4.79 7.68 -18.21
CA GLY A 123 -4.02 8.83 -17.72
C GLY A 123 -3.78 8.86 -16.21
N VAL A 124 -4.35 7.93 -15.46
CA VAL A 124 -4.19 7.76 -14.02
C VAL A 124 -3.11 6.72 -13.74
N LEU A 125 -2.25 7.00 -12.76
CA LEU A 125 -1.22 6.07 -12.30
C LEU A 125 -1.69 5.34 -11.05
N TYR A 126 -1.71 4.03 -11.11
CA TYR A 126 -2.03 3.13 -10.01
C TYR A 126 -0.74 2.52 -9.46
N VAL A 127 -0.58 2.58 -8.15
CA VAL A 127 0.50 1.95 -7.39
C VAL A 127 -0.15 1.06 -6.35
N ASN A 128 0.00 -0.25 -6.49
CA ASN A 128 -0.62 -1.24 -5.63
C ASN A 128 0.46 -2.05 -4.92
N THR A 129 0.50 -1.96 -3.60
CA THR A 129 1.50 -2.62 -2.76
C THR A 129 0.80 -3.65 -1.88
N LYS A 130 1.37 -4.86 -1.84
CA LYS A 130 0.85 -6.02 -1.10
C LYS A 130 1.95 -6.69 -0.30
N ASN A 131 1.54 -7.48 0.68
CA ASN A 131 2.48 -8.35 1.40
C ASN A 131 3.09 -9.38 0.43
N PHE A 132 4.39 -9.61 0.59
CA PHE A 132 5.18 -10.56 -0.18
C PHE A 132 5.89 -11.51 0.77
N ASP A 133 5.58 -12.80 0.68
CA ASP A 133 6.27 -13.83 1.43
C ASP A 133 7.43 -14.40 0.59
N PRO A 134 8.70 -14.14 0.94
CA PRO A 134 9.85 -14.67 0.22
C PRO A 134 10.10 -16.17 0.46
N THR A 135 9.39 -16.80 1.42
CA THR A 135 9.52 -18.23 1.73
C THR A 135 8.61 -19.10 0.86
N GLY A 136 7.56 -18.51 0.26
CA GLY A 136 6.73 -19.11 -0.77
C GLY A 136 7.39 -19.00 -2.15
N SER A 137 7.30 -20.06 -2.95
CA SER A 137 7.94 -20.17 -4.26
C SER A 137 7.48 -19.06 -5.22
N ALA A 138 8.40 -18.16 -5.57
CA ALA A 138 8.27 -17.07 -6.54
C ALA A 138 7.14 -16.05 -6.27
N PRO A 139 7.35 -14.75 -6.57
CA PRO A 139 6.27 -13.76 -6.53
C PRO A 139 5.12 -14.25 -7.42
N PRO A 140 3.84 -14.14 -6.97
CA PRO A 140 2.72 -14.53 -7.80
C PRO A 140 2.77 -13.70 -9.08
N ILE A 141 3.18 -14.34 -10.17
CA ILE A 141 3.15 -13.79 -11.51
C ILE A 141 1.66 -13.67 -11.82
N MET A 142 1.09 -12.47 -11.66
CA MET A 142 -0.21 -12.22 -12.25
C MET A 142 -0.01 -12.30 -13.76
N PHE A 143 -0.44 -13.43 -14.34
CA PHE A 143 -0.60 -13.56 -15.77
C PHE A 143 -1.52 -12.43 -16.21
N THR A 144 -0.96 -11.40 -16.84
CA THR A 144 -1.74 -10.59 -17.76
C THR A 144 -1.91 -11.46 -19.00
N GLU A 145 -3.05 -12.14 -19.11
CA GLU A 145 -3.49 -12.63 -20.41
C GLU A 145 -3.62 -11.41 -21.33
N ASN A 146 -2.60 -11.21 -22.16
CA ASN A 146 -2.75 -10.47 -23.41
C ASN A 146 -3.29 -11.47 -24.44
N ASN A 147 -4.61 -11.49 -24.61
CA ASN A 147 -5.35 -11.50 -25.88
C ASN A 147 -6.79 -11.97 -25.67
#